data_AF-A0A6L8GBH3-F1
#
_entry.id   AF-A0A6L8GBH3-F1
#
_cell.length_a   1.000
_cell.length_b   1.000
_cell.length_c   1.000
_cell.angle_alpha   90.00
_cell.angle_beta   90.00
_cell.angle_gamma   90.00
#
_symmetry.space_group_name_H-M   'P 1'
#
loop_
_entity.id
_entity.type
_entity.pdbx_description
1 polymer ?
#
loop_
_entity_poly.entity_id
_entity_poly.type
_entity_poly.pdbx_seq_one_letter_code
_entity_poly.pdbx_strand_id
1 'polypeptide(L)'
;MLPSYELLDPVTTVKIDRINLFAGLSGDLSARWGYEAYFGYSWSDGSYEAQQLLDDRVRASLNSTLDANGNLVCADPSIAGCVPANLFTEDALLRGRLPADVLNFLRKDTRGETTYKSFQFAAHVTGTLFEMPNEEAVGAVLGFEYRNEDIRDVPDPDAQNNNFWGFTTAGITSGDDTVVELFAEVEVPLLVDMPLAEELIVNVSGRYTDYDSYGSDTTYRAAVDWQLIPWLRLRATRGTSFRAPDLYEQFLADQTGFVSGQFDPCLNYG
;
A
#
# COMPACT_ATOMS: atom_id res chain seq x y z
N MET A 1 -6.65 -3.11 35.03
CA MET A 1 -6.13 -2.59 33.74
C MET A 1 -6.57 -1.14 33.66
N LEU A 2 -5.65 -0.18 33.61
CA LEU A 2 -6.04 1.22 33.37
C LEU A 2 -6.75 1.26 32.01
N PRO A 3 -7.88 1.95 31.85
CA PRO A 3 -8.54 2.09 30.56
C PRO A 3 -7.54 2.74 29.59
N SER A 4 -7.02 1.96 28.65
CA SER A 4 -6.03 2.39 27.65
C SER A 4 -6.57 3.48 26.71
N TYR A 5 -7.89 3.70 26.72
CA TYR A 5 -8.62 4.64 25.86
C TYR A 5 -8.23 6.12 26.04
N GLU A 6 -7.65 6.54 27.17
CA GLU A 6 -7.23 7.95 27.38
C GLU A 6 -5.70 8.14 27.47
N LEU A 7 -4.91 7.06 27.37
CA LEU A 7 -3.44 7.13 27.52
C LEU A 7 -2.69 7.45 26.23
N LEU A 8 -3.35 7.39 25.09
CA LEU A 8 -2.88 7.92 23.82
C LEU A 8 -4.12 8.49 23.12
N ASP A 9 -4.07 9.75 22.70
CA ASP A 9 -4.90 10.25 21.61
C ASP A 9 -3.94 10.48 20.44
N PRO A 10 -3.44 9.40 19.81
CA PRO A 10 -2.36 9.51 18.86
C PRO A 10 -2.92 10.13 17.59
N VAL A 11 -2.73 11.43 17.44
CA VAL A 11 -2.95 12.14 16.18
C VAL A 11 -1.82 11.71 15.25
N THR A 12 -2.07 10.69 14.44
CA THR A 12 -1.14 10.32 13.37
C THR A 12 -1.15 11.42 12.32
N THR A 13 -0.02 12.07 12.14
CA THR A 13 0.15 13.08 11.09
C THR A 13 0.94 12.47 9.94
N VAL A 14 0.35 12.47 8.75
CA VAL A 14 1.01 12.03 7.52
C VAL A 14 1.16 13.24 6.60
N LYS A 15 2.37 13.51 6.16
CA LYS A 15 2.68 14.54 5.15
C LYS A 15 3.32 13.86 3.95
N ILE A 16 2.90 14.24 2.76
CA ILE A 16 3.40 13.68 1.52
C ILE A 16 3.70 14.83 0.55
N ASP A 17 4.95 14.93 0.15
CA ASP A 17 5.39 15.77 -0.95
C ASP A 17 5.57 14.90 -2.18
N ARG A 18 4.91 15.26 -3.30
CA ARG A 18 4.93 14.46 -4.52
C ARG A 18 5.15 15.32 -5.75
N ILE A 19 6.04 14.86 -6.62
CA ILE A 19 6.30 15.44 -7.94
C ILE A 19 6.03 14.37 -8.98
N ASN A 20 5.25 14.72 -10.00
CA ASN A 20 5.06 13.88 -11.17
C ASN A 20 5.43 14.66 -12.43
N LEU A 21 6.23 14.04 -13.29
CA LEU A 21 6.64 14.57 -14.58
C LEU A 21 6.19 13.58 -15.65
N PHE A 22 5.49 14.07 -16.67
CA PHE A 22 5.05 13.27 -17.79
C PHE A 22 5.37 13.98 -19.10
N ALA A 23 5.75 13.20 -20.10
CA ALA A 23 5.90 13.65 -21.46
C ALA A 23 5.37 12.57 -22.40
N GLY A 24 4.72 12.98 -23.49
CA GLY A 24 4.13 12.07 -24.45
C GLY A 24 4.31 12.56 -25.87
N LEU A 25 4.28 11.61 -26.79
CA LEU A 25 4.32 11.81 -28.23
C LEU A 25 3.24 10.91 -28.84
N SER A 26 2.47 11.46 -29.75
CA SER A 26 1.55 10.69 -30.57
C SER A 26 1.61 11.15 -32.02
N GLY A 27 1.18 10.29 -32.93
CA GLY A 27 1.07 10.62 -34.34
C GLY A 27 0.71 9.43 -35.20
N ASP A 28 0.72 9.66 -36.52
CA ASP A 28 0.39 8.64 -37.51
C ASP A 28 1.67 7.99 -38.04
N LEU A 29 1.75 6.65 -37.99
CA LEU A 29 2.77 5.85 -38.68
C LEU A 29 2.41 5.66 -40.16
N SER A 30 1.11 5.54 -40.45
CA SER A 30 0.55 5.42 -41.78
C SER A 30 -0.92 5.88 -41.80
N ALA A 31 -1.56 5.85 -42.97
CA ALA A 31 -3.00 6.15 -43.07
C ALA A 31 -3.91 5.22 -42.24
N ARG A 32 -3.40 4.05 -41.81
CA ARG A 32 -4.18 3.05 -41.06
C ARG A 32 -3.66 2.77 -39.65
N TRP A 33 -2.51 3.36 -39.27
CA TRP A 33 -1.84 3.06 -38.01
C TRP A 33 -1.34 4.33 -37.35
N GLY A 34 -1.75 4.53 -36.11
CA GLY A 34 -1.22 5.55 -35.20
C GLY A 34 -0.29 4.92 -34.17
N TYR A 35 0.46 5.78 -33.50
CA TYR A 35 1.25 5.42 -32.33
C TYR A 35 1.09 6.44 -31.22
N GLU A 36 1.27 5.98 -30.00
CA GLU A 36 1.41 6.82 -28.82
C GLU A 36 2.51 6.24 -27.95
N ALA A 37 3.36 7.11 -27.43
CA ALA A 37 4.36 6.78 -26.44
C ALA A 37 4.35 7.83 -25.34
N TYR A 38 4.47 7.39 -24.09
CA TYR A 38 4.63 8.28 -22.95
C TYR A 38 5.77 7.83 -22.05
N PHE A 39 6.33 8.81 -21.37
CA PHE A 39 7.30 8.68 -20.31
C PHE A 39 6.73 9.37 -19.06
N GLY A 40 6.91 8.74 -17.91
CA GLY A 40 6.54 9.28 -16.61
C GLY A 40 7.64 9.06 -15.58
N TYR A 41 7.86 10.06 -14.74
CA TYR A 41 8.68 9.95 -13.54
C TYR A 41 7.89 10.53 -12.36
N SER A 42 7.75 9.75 -11.30
CA SER A 42 7.13 10.14 -10.04
C SER A 42 8.15 10.00 -8.92
N TRP A 43 8.22 11.02 -8.08
CA TRP A 43 8.94 10.99 -6.82
C TRP A 43 8.01 11.42 -5.70
N SER A 44 8.01 10.68 -4.62
CA SER A 44 7.22 10.96 -3.42
C SER A 44 8.11 10.83 -2.19
N ASP A 45 7.96 11.77 -1.28
CA ASP A 45 8.56 11.72 0.05
C ASP A 45 7.46 11.92 1.08
N GLY A 46 7.30 10.94 1.94
CA GLY A 46 6.28 10.90 2.97
C GLY A 46 6.91 10.86 4.35
N SER A 47 6.38 11.63 5.29
CA SER A 47 6.71 11.49 6.71
C SER A 47 5.45 11.11 7.48
N TYR A 48 5.55 10.11 8.36
CA TYR A 48 4.49 9.77 9.29
C TYR A 48 4.98 9.96 10.73
N GLU A 49 4.16 10.66 11.51
CA GLU A 49 4.45 10.97 12.91
C GLU A 49 3.32 10.43 13.78
N ALA A 50 3.67 9.72 14.85
CA ALA A 50 2.72 9.21 15.83
C ALA A 50 3.33 9.23 17.22
N GLN A 51 2.52 9.55 18.22
CA GLN A 51 2.92 9.46 19.62
C GLN A 51 2.83 8.00 20.09
N GLN A 52 3.93 7.49 20.64
CA GLN A 52 4.05 6.12 21.13
C GLN A 52 4.50 6.11 22.60
N LEU A 53 4.12 5.06 23.33
CA LEU A 53 4.70 4.75 24.63
C LEU A 53 5.94 3.89 24.42
N LEU A 54 7.04 4.20 25.10
CA LEU A 54 8.27 3.41 24.97
C LEU A 54 8.35 2.30 26.03
N ASP A 55 8.67 1.07 25.62
CA ASP A 55 8.67 -0.12 26.48
C ASP A 55 9.71 0.00 27.60
N ASP A 56 10.93 0.45 27.29
CA ASP A 56 11.99 0.70 28.26
C ASP A 56 11.56 1.72 29.34
N ARG A 57 10.92 2.82 28.93
CA ARG A 57 10.43 3.87 29.84
C ARG A 57 9.27 3.39 30.69
N VAL A 58 8.33 2.63 30.13
CA VAL A 58 7.22 2.04 30.89
C VAL A 58 7.76 1.06 31.93
N ARG A 59 8.68 0.16 31.55
CA ARG A 59 9.29 -0.78 32.50
C ARG A 59 10.05 -0.06 33.61
N ALA A 60 10.86 0.94 33.28
CA ALA A 60 11.62 1.71 34.27
C ALA A 60 10.71 2.49 35.22
N SER A 61 9.65 3.12 34.70
CA SER A 61 8.69 3.90 35.50
C SER A 61 7.86 3.01 36.44
N LEU A 62 7.46 1.82 35.98
CA LEU A 62 6.73 0.85 36.80
C LEU A 62 7.60 0.13 37.82
N ASN A 63 8.89 -0.04 37.53
CA ASN A 63 9.86 -0.62 38.45
C ASN A 63 10.41 0.44 39.41
N SER A 64 9.59 0.84 40.39
CA SER A 64 9.92 1.88 41.37
C SER A 64 10.16 1.32 42.78
N THR A 65 11.07 1.94 43.53
CA THR A 65 11.41 1.64 44.92
C THR A 65 11.35 2.90 45.79
N LEU A 66 11.50 2.74 47.10
CA LEU A 66 11.60 3.86 48.03
C LEU A 66 13.06 4.20 48.31
N ASP A 67 13.41 5.48 48.26
CA ASP A 67 14.70 5.96 48.72
C ASP A 67 14.78 5.99 50.26
N ALA A 68 15.94 6.39 50.80
CA ALA A 68 16.16 6.49 52.24
C ALA A 68 15.24 7.51 52.96
N ASN A 69 14.61 8.41 52.20
CA ASN A 69 13.68 9.43 52.69
C ASN A 69 12.22 9.02 52.49
N GLY A 70 11.95 7.83 51.94
CA GLY A 70 10.61 7.33 51.64
C GLY A 70 9.98 7.91 50.37
N ASN A 71 10.77 8.55 49.49
CA ASN A 71 10.28 9.00 48.19
C ASN A 71 10.29 7.86 47.19
N LEU A 72 9.27 7.80 46.34
CA LEU A 72 9.25 6.88 45.22
C LEU A 72 10.30 7.32 44.17
N VAL A 73 11.17 6.41 43.77
CA VAL A 73 12.22 6.59 42.77
C VAL A 73 12.29 5.38 41.85
N CYS A 74 12.68 5.56 40.59
CA CYS A 74 12.90 4.43 39.69
C CYS A 74 14.06 3.55 40.19
N ALA A 75 13.92 2.23 40.10
CA ALA A 75 14.94 1.30 40.57
C ALA A 75 16.13 1.17 39.60
N ASP A 76 15.91 1.44 38.30
CA ASP A 76 16.95 1.37 37.26
C ASP A 76 17.57 2.76 37.01
N PRO A 77 18.86 2.98 37.36
CA PRO A 77 19.54 4.26 37.14
C PRO A 77 20.04 4.44 35.70
N SER A 78 19.95 3.42 34.83
CA SER A 78 20.46 3.50 33.45
C SER A 78 19.57 4.34 32.53
N ILE A 79 18.28 4.51 32.90
CA ILE A 79 17.33 5.33 32.15
C ILE A 79 17.34 6.75 32.71
N ALA A 80 18.03 7.64 31.99
CA ALA A 80 18.13 9.05 32.37
C ALA A 80 16.75 9.73 32.41
N GLY A 81 16.50 10.52 33.46
CA GLY A 81 15.25 11.28 33.60
C GLY A 81 14.03 10.43 33.94
N CYS A 82 14.21 9.20 34.44
CA CYS A 82 13.09 8.34 34.82
C CYS A 82 12.16 8.98 35.85
N VAL A 83 10.86 8.98 35.53
CA VAL A 83 9.79 9.45 36.42
C VAL A 83 9.02 8.23 36.94
N PRO A 84 9.02 7.97 38.26
CA PRO A 84 8.36 6.79 38.82
C PRO A 84 6.84 6.94 38.76
N ALA A 85 6.14 5.92 38.25
CA ALA A 85 4.69 5.90 38.19
C ALA A 85 4.10 5.32 39.48
N ASN A 86 3.46 6.17 40.28
CA ASN A 86 2.68 5.69 41.43
C ASN A 86 1.27 5.24 40.98
N LEU A 87 1.11 3.93 40.78
CA LEU A 87 -0.18 3.33 40.40
C LEU A 87 -1.19 3.22 41.56
N PHE A 88 -0.79 3.56 42.79
CA PHE A 88 -1.63 3.43 43.99
C PHE A 88 -2.30 4.74 44.41
N THR A 89 -2.18 5.80 43.60
CA THR A 89 -2.94 7.03 43.83
C THR A 89 -4.42 6.80 43.53
N GLU A 90 -5.30 7.57 44.18
CA GLU A 90 -6.75 7.49 43.93
C GLU A 90 -7.07 7.73 42.44
N ASP A 91 -6.40 8.71 41.82
CA ASP A 91 -6.57 9.03 40.40
C ASP A 91 -6.10 7.91 39.47
N ALA A 92 -4.96 7.25 39.77
CA ALA A 92 -4.51 6.12 38.98
C ALA A 92 -5.44 4.90 39.15
N LEU A 93 -5.79 4.54 40.39
CA LEU A 93 -6.59 3.35 40.68
C LEU A 93 -8.05 3.46 40.24
N LEU A 94 -8.71 4.58 40.52
CA LEU A 94 -10.15 4.73 40.32
C LEU A 94 -10.49 5.41 38.99
N ARG A 95 -9.60 6.28 38.48
CA ARG A 95 -9.87 7.11 37.29
C ARG A 95 -8.97 6.79 36.11
N GLY A 96 -7.97 5.91 36.27
CA GLY A 96 -7.05 5.56 35.20
C GLY A 96 -6.06 6.66 34.82
N ARG A 97 -5.96 7.75 35.61
CA ARG A 97 -5.25 8.97 35.23
C ARG A 97 -3.88 9.03 35.87
N LEU A 98 -2.84 9.07 35.05
CA LEU A 98 -1.47 9.30 35.48
C LEU A 98 -1.11 10.80 35.49
N PRO A 99 -0.19 11.24 36.36
CA PRO A 99 0.40 12.57 36.31
C PRO A 99 1.02 12.90 34.95
N ALA A 100 0.99 14.19 34.57
CA ALA A 100 1.44 14.63 33.23
C ALA A 100 2.95 14.44 33.02
N ASP A 101 3.76 14.59 34.06
CA ASP A 101 5.20 14.33 34.04
C ASP A 101 5.52 12.85 33.78
N VAL A 102 4.77 11.93 34.40
CA VAL A 102 4.84 10.50 34.10
C VAL A 102 4.50 10.25 32.64
N LEU A 103 3.37 10.78 32.16
CA LEU A 103 2.95 10.59 30.76
C LEU A 103 3.95 11.16 29.75
N ASN A 104 4.50 12.35 30.02
CA ASN A 104 5.51 12.99 29.17
C ASN A 104 6.82 12.21 29.15
N PHE A 105 7.18 11.56 30.25
CA PHE A 105 8.32 10.66 30.28
C PHE A 105 8.04 9.41 29.44
N LEU A 106 6.88 8.76 29.62
CA LEU A 106 6.54 7.52 28.94
C LEU A 106 6.35 7.67 27.43
N ARG A 107 5.86 8.83 26.98
CA ARG A 107 5.51 9.08 25.58
C ARG A 107 6.69 9.67 24.79
N LYS A 108 6.73 9.36 23.49
CA LYS A 108 7.62 9.99 22.51
C LYS A 108 6.86 10.16 21.20
N ASP A 109 7.01 11.32 20.57
CA ASP A 109 6.60 11.50 19.18
C ASP A 109 7.64 10.81 18.29
N THR A 110 7.19 9.77 17.59
CA THR A 110 8.01 8.93 16.71
C THR A 110 7.76 9.34 15.28
N ARG A 111 8.82 9.30 14.46
CA ARG A 111 8.74 9.69 13.05
C ARG A 111 9.40 8.65 12.17
N GLY A 112 8.70 8.25 11.11
CA GLY A 112 9.30 7.52 10.01
C GLY A 112 9.14 8.26 8.69
N GLU A 113 9.96 7.86 7.73
CA GLU A 113 10.04 8.50 6.42
C GLU A 113 10.03 7.44 5.31
N THR A 114 9.17 7.65 4.31
CA THR A 114 9.02 6.79 3.14
C THR A 114 9.35 7.59 1.89
N THR A 115 10.40 7.21 1.17
CA THR A 115 10.66 7.69 -0.18
C THR A 115 10.17 6.65 -1.19
N TYR A 116 9.46 7.09 -2.22
CA TYR A 116 9.01 6.27 -3.34
C TYR A 116 9.39 6.91 -4.67
N LYS A 117 9.96 6.13 -5.58
CA LYS A 117 10.27 6.56 -6.95
C LYS A 117 9.64 5.61 -7.93
N SER A 118 9.10 6.15 -9.01
CA SER A 118 8.56 5.34 -10.10
C SER A 118 8.96 5.96 -11.43
N PHE A 119 9.55 5.14 -12.29
CA PHE A 119 9.81 5.43 -13.68
C PHE A 119 8.89 4.55 -14.52
N GLN A 120 8.21 5.14 -15.50
CA GLN A 120 7.34 4.43 -16.42
C GLN A 120 7.58 4.88 -17.86
N PHE A 121 7.61 3.92 -18.77
CA PHE A 121 7.59 4.13 -20.20
C PHE A 121 6.56 3.19 -20.80
N ALA A 122 5.68 3.69 -21.64
CA ALA A 122 4.82 2.84 -22.44
C ALA A 122 4.73 3.36 -23.87
N ALA A 123 4.59 2.45 -24.80
CA ALA A 123 4.35 2.76 -26.19
C ALA A 123 3.40 1.73 -26.79
N HIS A 124 2.48 2.18 -27.64
CA HIS A 124 1.63 1.29 -28.40
C HIS A 124 1.38 1.82 -29.80
N VAL A 125 1.08 0.89 -30.70
CA VAL A 125 0.58 1.17 -32.05
C VAL A 125 -0.83 0.63 -32.15
N THR A 126 -1.71 1.39 -32.78
CA THR A 126 -3.12 1.04 -32.94
C THR A 126 -3.57 1.34 -34.35
N GLY A 127 -4.40 0.48 -34.93
CA GLY A 127 -4.82 0.65 -36.31
C GLY A 127 -5.65 -0.49 -36.88
N THR A 128 -5.90 -0.42 -38.19
CA THR A 128 -6.62 -1.44 -38.96
C THR A 128 -5.64 -2.49 -39.50
N LEU A 129 -5.87 -3.76 -39.15
CA LEU A 129 -5.10 -4.90 -39.63
C LEU A 129 -5.49 -5.30 -41.06
N PHE A 130 -6.79 -5.45 -41.32
CA PHE A 130 -7.37 -5.70 -42.64
C PHE A 130 -8.87 -5.36 -42.64
N GLU A 131 -9.45 -5.26 -43.84
CA GLU A 131 -10.89 -5.13 -44.04
C GLU A 131 -11.48 -6.51 -44.39
N MET A 132 -12.63 -6.83 -43.79
CA MET A 132 -13.36 -8.05 -44.07
C MET A 132 -14.25 -7.91 -45.32
N PRO A 133 -14.78 -9.00 -45.88
CA PRO A 133 -15.65 -8.94 -47.06
C PRO A 133 -16.93 -8.11 -46.88
N ASN A 134 -17.33 -7.84 -45.63
CA ASN A 134 -18.43 -6.95 -45.26
C ASN A 134 -17.99 -5.48 -45.13
N GLU A 135 -16.79 -5.12 -45.60
CA GLU A 135 -16.19 -3.77 -45.53
C GLU A 135 -15.84 -3.29 -44.11
N GLU A 136 -16.03 -4.15 -43.11
CA GLU A 136 -15.71 -3.83 -41.73
C GLU A 136 -14.22 -4.01 -41.43
N ALA A 137 -13.66 -3.08 -40.66
CA ALA A 137 -12.25 -3.05 -40.31
C ALA A 137 -11.97 -3.92 -39.07
N VAL A 138 -10.99 -4.82 -39.18
CA VAL A 138 -10.42 -5.51 -38.03
C VAL A 138 -9.38 -4.62 -37.39
N GLY A 139 -9.65 -4.18 -36.17
CA GLY A 139 -8.77 -3.36 -35.37
C GLY A 139 -7.71 -4.19 -34.64
N ALA A 140 -6.52 -3.63 -34.46
CA ALA A 140 -5.48 -4.25 -33.67
C ALA A 140 -4.64 -3.21 -32.91
N VAL A 141 -4.16 -3.62 -31.74
CA VAL A 141 -3.23 -2.88 -30.90
C VAL A 141 -2.04 -3.79 -30.58
N LEU A 142 -0.84 -3.23 -30.63
CA LEU A 142 0.36 -3.85 -30.08
C LEU A 142 1.06 -2.83 -29.20
N GLY A 143 1.39 -3.21 -27.96
CA GLY A 143 2.02 -2.30 -27.02
C GLY A 143 3.08 -2.95 -26.16
N PHE A 144 3.87 -2.07 -25.55
CA PHE A 144 4.99 -2.36 -24.69
C PHE A 144 4.94 -1.41 -23.49
N GLU A 145 5.16 -1.94 -22.29
CA GLU A 145 5.29 -1.16 -21.07
C GLU A 145 6.55 -1.56 -20.32
N TYR A 146 7.20 -0.58 -19.71
CA TYR A 146 8.32 -0.74 -18.80
C TYR A 146 8.05 0.12 -17.59
N ARG A 147 8.10 -0.46 -16.39
CA ARG A 147 8.00 0.29 -15.14
C ARG A 147 9.06 -0.19 -14.16
N ASN A 148 9.74 0.75 -13.52
CA ASN A 148 10.65 0.48 -12.41
C ASN A 148 10.19 1.30 -11.21
N GLU A 149 10.10 0.66 -10.05
CA GLU A 149 9.65 1.27 -8.82
C GLU A 149 10.68 0.99 -7.73
N ASP A 150 10.92 1.98 -6.86
CA ASP A 150 11.85 1.89 -5.73
C ASP A 150 11.17 2.45 -4.49
N ILE A 151 11.23 1.69 -3.39
CA ILE A 151 10.72 2.10 -2.08
C ILE A 151 11.86 2.09 -1.06
N ARG A 152 11.84 3.09 -0.19
CA ARG A 152 12.64 3.12 1.02
C ARG A 152 11.84 3.74 2.15
N ASP A 153 11.37 2.88 3.05
CA ASP A 153 10.71 3.25 4.29
C ASP A 153 11.64 3.02 5.49
N VAL A 154 11.87 4.06 6.27
CA VAL A 154 12.72 4.04 7.46
C VAL A 154 11.88 4.46 8.66
N PRO A 155 11.42 3.50 9.49
CA PRO A 155 10.70 3.80 10.73
C PRO A 155 11.59 4.50 11.78
N ASP A 156 10.97 5.04 12.82
CA ASP A 156 11.70 5.62 13.97
C ASP A 156 12.66 4.57 14.59
N PRO A 157 13.85 4.97 15.06
CA PRO A 157 14.77 4.03 15.71
C PRO A 157 14.15 3.24 16.87
N ASP A 158 13.19 3.81 17.61
CA ASP A 158 12.48 3.07 18.65
C ASP A 158 11.60 1.95 18.08
N ALA A 159 10.99 2.14 16.91
CA ALA A 159 10.28 1.08 16.20
C ALA A 159 11.26 -0.01 15.75
N GLN A 160 12.38 0.38 15.12
CA GLN A 160 13.39 -0.57 14.64
C GLN A 160 13.99 -1.42 15.77
N ASN A 161 14.06 -0.88 16.98
CA ASN A 161 14.57 -1.56 18.18
C ASN A 161 13.48 -2.31 18.98
N ASN A 162 12.25 -2.43 18.47
CA ASN A 162 11.13 -3.06 19.16
C ASN A 162 10.78 -2.41 20.52
N ASN A 163 10.96 -1.09 20.64
CA ASN A 163 10.80 -0.35 21.89
C ASN A 163 9.40 0.28 22.06
N PHE A 164 8.36 -0.20 21.37
CA PHE A 164 7.00 0.30 21.58
C PHE A 164 6.24 -0.55 22.60
N TRP A 165 5.73 0.08 23.64
CA TRP A 165 4.96 -0.59 24.67
C TRP A 165 3.58 -0.98 24.16
N GLY A 166 3.34 -2.28 23.96
CA GLY A 166 2.02 -2.79 23.59
C GLY A 166 1.58 -2.44 22.16
N PHE A 167 2.51 -2.02 21.30
CA PHE A 167 2.29 -1.84 19.86
C PHE A 167 3.24 -2.71 19.05
N THR A 168 2.82 -3.04 17.83
CA THR A 168 3.69 -3.69 16.86
C THR A 168 4.71 -2.69 16.32
N THR A 169 5.82 -3.21 15.85
CA THR A 169 6.93 -2.46 15.28
C THR A 169 7.29 -3.03 13.91
N ALA A 170 7.95 -2.21 13.10
CA ALA A 170 8.44 -2.58 11.78
C ALA A 170 9.90 -2.16 11.61
N GLY A 171 10.65 -2.94 10.83
CA GLY A 171 12.01 -2.61 10.39
C GLY A 171 12.02 -1.75 9.12
N ILE A 172 13.23 -1.49 8.60
CA ILE A 172 13.41 -0.73 7.35
C ILE A 172 12.94 -1.56 6.16
N THR A 173 11.95 -1.05 5.42
CA THR A 173 11.45 -1.65 4.19
C THR A 173 12.12 -0.98 3.00
N SER A 174 12.93 -1.71 2.24
CA SER A 174 13.67 -1.13 1.11
C SER A 174 13.83 -2.16 0.00
N GLY A 175 13.55 -1.75 -1.23
CA GLY A 175 13.73 -2.58 -2.41
C GLY A 175 13.19 -1.92 -3.66
N ASP A 176 13.52 -2.51 -4.78
CA ASP A 176 13.09 -2.10 -6.10
C ASP A 176 12.52 -3.27 -6.89
N ASP A 177 11.67 -2.96 -7.87
CA ASP A 177 11.11 -3.96 -8.77
C ASP A 177 10.94 -3.37 -10.16
N THR A 178 11.24 -4.18 -11.16
CA THR A 178 11.13 -3.81 -12.57
C THR A 178 10.17 -4.76 -13.26
N VAL A 179 9.28 -4.18 -14.07
CA VAL A 179 8.35 -4.91 -14.92
C VAL A 179 8.50 -4.52 -16.37
N VAL A 180 8.47 -5.54 -17.22
CA VAL A 180 8.35 -5.40 -18.67
C VAL A 180 7.11 -6.12 -19.14
N GLU A 181 6.29 -5.44 -19.93
CA GLU A 181 5.05 -5.97 -20.46
C GLU A 181 4.97 -5.82 -21.96
N LEU A 182 4.45 -6.86 -22.62
CA LEU A 182 4.09 -6.85 -24.03
C LEU A 182 2.65 -7.27 -24.15
N PHE A 183 1.85 -6.50 -24.88
CA PHE A 183 0.43 -6.81 -25.04
C PHE A 183 -0.03 -6.62 -26.48
N ALA A 184 -1.02 -7.41 -26.87
CA ALA A 184 -1.69 -7.28 -28.14
C ALA A 184 -3.19 -7.49 -27.97
N GLU A 185 -3.96 -6.76 -28.76
CA GLU A 185 -5.41 -6.83 -28.80
C GLU A 185 -5.90 -6.81 -30.24
N VAL A 186 -6.92 -7.60 -30.54
CA VAL A 186 -7.57 -7.66 -31.84
C VAL A 186 -9.07 -7.58 -31.63
N GLU A 187 -9.71 -6.70 -32.38
CA GLU A 187 -11.15 -6.51 -32.40
C GLU A 187 -11.71 -6.81 -33.78
N VAL A 188 -12.70 -7.70 -33.82
CA VAL A 188 -13.29 -8.24 -35.05
C VAL A 188 -14.81 -7.99 -35.04
N PRO A 189 -15.30 -7.00 -35.81
CA PRO A 189 -16.74 -6.80 -36.03
C PRO A 189 -17.32 -7.85 -37.00
N LEU A 190 -17.76 -8.99 -36.47
CA LEU A 190 -18.22 -10.14 -37.25
C LEU A 190 -19.52 -9.88 -38.04
N LEU A 191 -20.48 -9.18 -37.45
CA LEU A 191 -21.76 -8.85 -38.07
C LEU A 191 -22.09 -7.39 -37.81
N VAL A 192 -22.62 -6.73 -38.83
CA VAL A 192 -23.11 -5.35 -38.78
C VAL A 192 -24.39 -5.28 -39.62
N ASP A 193 -25.39 -4.56 -39.13
CA ASP A 193 -26.66 -4.28 -39.82
C ASP A 193 -27.46 -5.51 -40.30
N MET A 194 -27.41 -6.61 -39.54
CA MET A 194 -28.20 -7.82 -39.82
C MET A 194 -29.43 -7.96 -38.89
N PRO A 195 -30.54 -8.58 -39.35
CA PRO A 195 -31.66 -8.88 -38.47
C PRO A 195 -31.24 -9.74 -37.28
N LEU A 196 -31.57 -9.31 -36.06
CA LEU A 196 -31.15 -9.93 -34.79
C LEU A 196 -29.63 -9.87 -34.50
N ALA A 197 -28.86 -9.12 -35.28
CA ALA A 197 -27.45 -8.87 -35.08
C ALA A 197 -27.08 -7.51 -35.70
N GLU A 198 -27.51 -6.42 -35.04
CA GLU A 198 -27.13 -5.06 -35.43
C GLU A 198 -25.62 -4.87 -35.36
N GLU A 199 -24.99 -5.48 -34.36
CA GLU A 199 -23.55 -5.47 -34.17
C GLU A 199 -23.14 -6.73 -33.40
N LEU A 200 -22.16 -7.46 -33.91
CA LEU A 200 -21.51 -8.57 -33.21
C LEU A 200 -20.00 -8.37 -33.27
N ILE A 201 -19.41 -7.98 -32.14
CA ILE A 201 -17.96 -7.77 -32.02
C ILE A 201 -17.36 -8.88 -31.18
N VAL A 202 -16.27 -9.45 -31.68
CA VAL A 202 -15.40 -10.34 -30.92
C VAL A 202 -14.08 -9.63 -30.67
N ASN A 203 -13.66 -9.65 -29.41
CA ASN A 203 -12.40 -9.06 -29.00
C ASN A 203 -11.54 -10.12 -28.31
N VAL A 204 -10.28 -10.20 -28.69
CA VAL A 204 -9.29 -11.08 -28.08
C VAL A 204 -8.04 -10.28 -27.76
N SER A 205 -7.57 -10.39 -26.52
CA SER A 205 -6.34 -9.75 -26.04
C SER A 205 -5.48 -10.72 -25.26
N GLY A 206 -4.18 -10.45 -25.28
CA GLY A 206 -3.19 -11.16 -24.49
C GLY A 206 -2.10 -10.20 -24.02
N ARG A 207 -1.57 -10.45 -22.83
CA ARG A 207 -0.47 -9.69 -22.25
C ARG A 207 0.51 -10.66 -21.59
N TYR A 208 1.77 -10.54 -21.97
CA TYR A 208 2.91 -11.15 -21.30
C TYR A 208 3.52 -10.11 -20.37
N THR A 209 3.75 -10.50 -19.13
CA THR A 209 4.23 -9.63 -18.07
C THR A 209 5.37 -10.33 -17.37
N ASP A 210 6.51 -9.66 -17.22
CA ASP A 210 7.72 -10.21 -16.60
C ASP A 210 8.24 -9.24 -15.56
N TYR A 211 8.29 -9.71 -14.31
CA TYR A 211 8.82 -8.95 -13.18
C TYR A 211 10.10 -9.59 -12.67
N ASP A 212 11.06 -8.76 -12.26
CA ASP A 212 12.34 -9.24 -11.72
C ASP A 212 12.16 -10.06 -10.43
N SER A 213 11.12 -9.75 -9.65
CA SER A 213 10.83 -10.32 -8.33
C SER A 213 10.04 -11.64 -8.35
N TYR A 214 8.99 -11.77 -9.19
CA TYR A 214 8.11 -12.96 -9.26
C TYR A 214 8.18 -13.72 -10.59
N GLY A 215 8.93 -13.21 -11.56
CA GLY A 215 9.05 -13.79 -12.89
C GLY A 215 7.86 -13.48 -13.79
N SER A 216 7.65 -14.34 -14.78
CA SER A 216 6.74 -14.08 -15.89
C SER A 216 5.38 -14.75 -15.75
N ASP A 217 4.32 -14.06 -16.18
CA ASP A 217 2.98 -14.63 -16.36
C ASP A 217 2.34 -14.16 -17.68
N THR A 218 1.27 -14.81 -18.11
CA THR A 218 0.50 -14.45 -19.29
C THR A 218 -0.98 -14.36 -18.96
N THR A 219 -1.55 -13.18 -19.20
CA THR A 219 -2.99 -12.94 -19.08
C THR A 219 -3.66 -12.87 -20.44
N TYR A 220 -4.90 -13.31 -20.52
CA TYR A 220 -5.68 -13.26 -21.75
C TYR A 220 -7.13 -12.92 -21.49
N ARG A 221 -7.80 -12.39 -22.51
CA ARG A 221 -9.23 -12.10 -22.49
C ARG A 221 -9.83 -12.41 -23.85
N ALA A 222 -10.98 -13.07 -23.83
CA ALA A 222 -11.87 -13.21 -24.97
C ALA A 222 -13.24 -12.63 -24.59
N ALA A 223 -13.80 -11.81 -25.47
CA ALA A 223 -15.05 -11.11 -25.24
C ALA A 223 -15.92 -11.13 -26.50
N VAL A 224 -17.23 -11.18 -26.26
CA VAL A 224 -18.27 -11.04 -27.27
C VAL A 224 -19.21 -9.93 -26.81
N ASP A 225 -19.41 -8.93 -27.66
CA ASP A 225 -20.44 -7.90 -27.54
C ASP A 225 -21.43 -8.09 -28.69
N TRP A 226 -22.69 -8.36 -28.36
CA TRP A 226 -23.73 -8.63 -29.33
C TRP A 226 -24.92 -7.70 -29.08
N GLN A 227 -25.09 -6.72 -29.96
CA GLN A 227 -26.29 -5.91 -30.07
C GLN A 227 -27.32 -6.69 -30.91
N LEU A 228 -28.35 -7.23 -30.25
CA LEU A 228 -29.38 -8.02 -30.95
C LEU A 228 -30.36 -7.09 -31.67
N ILE A 229 -30.80 -6.04 -30.98
CA ILE A 229 -31.79 -5.02 -31.38
C ILE A 229 -31.50 -3.74 -30.58
N PRO A 230 -32.04 -2.55 -30.91
CA PRO A 230 -31.52 -1.26 -30.41
C PRO A 230 -31.52 -1.13 -28.88
N TRP A 231 -32.43 -1.84 -28.22
CA TRP A 231 -32.60 -1.81 -26.77
C TRP A 231 -32.05 -3.04 -26.03
N LEU A 232 -31.54 -4.06 -26.73
CA LEU A 232 -31.04 -5.30 -26.13
C LEU A 232 -29.62 -5.63 -26.60
N ARG A 233 -28.70 -5.66 -25.64
CA ARG A 233 -27.30 -6.04 -25.83
C ARG A 233 -26.93 -7.18 -24.88
N LEU A 234 -26.22 -8.17 -25.41
CA LEU A 234 -25.62 -9.26 -24.64
C LEU A 234 -24.11 -9.11 -24.64
N ARG A 235 -23.48 -9.26 -23.47
CA ARG A 235 -22.03 -9.24 -23.32
C ARG A 235 -21.57 -10.48 -22.59
N ALA A 236 -20.56 -11.15 -23.14
CA ALA A 236 -19.92 -12.30 -22.50
C ALA A 236 -18.40 -12.11 -22.53
N THR A 237 -17.74 -12.40 -21.43
CA THR A 237 -16.28 -12.29 -21.32
C THR A 237 -15.71 -13.47 -20.56
N ARG A 238 -14.50 -13.89 -20.93
CA ARG A 238 -13.72 -14.91 -20.22
C ARG A 238 -12.25 -14.55 -20.33
N GLY A 239 -11.54 -14.61 -19.21
CA GLY A 239 -10.12 -14.30 -19.18
C GLY A 239 -9.48 -14.59 -17.83
N THR A 240 -8.19 -14.27 -17.74
CA THR A 240 -7.40 -14.29 -16.51
C THR A 240 -6.99 -12.87 -16.14
N SER A 241 -6.60 -12.67 -14.88
CA SER A 241 -6.09 -11.41 -14.36
C SER A 241 -4.95 -11.71 -13.39
N PHE A 242 -4.03 -10.76 -13.25
CA PHE A 242 -2.85 -10.87 -12.42
C PHE A 242 -2.69 -9.61 -11.56
N ARG A 243 -2.28 -9.77 -10.30
CA ARG A 243 -1.84 -8.69 -9.42
C ARG A 243 -0.50 -9.09 -8.79
N ALA A 244 0.53 -8.36 -9.18
CA ALA A 244 1.79 -8.29 -8.46
C ALA A 244 1.57 -7.72 -7.05
N PRO A 245 2.24 -8.25 -6.00
CA PRO A 245 2.31 -7.57 -4.71
C PRO A 245 2.99 -6.21 -4.83
N ASP A 246 2.52 -5.22 -4.09
CA ASP A 246 3.12 -3.88 -4.08
C ASP A 246 4.51 -3.92 -3.40
N LEU A 247 5.41 -2.97 -3.72
CA LEU A 247 6.78 -2.98 -3.16
C LEU A 247 6.82 -3.06 -1.62
N TYR A 248 5.89 -2.37 -0.95
CA TYR A 248 5.77 -2.44 0.50
C TYR A 248 5.42 -3.85 0.98
N GLU A 249 4.58 -4.60 0.26
CA GLU A 249 4.22 -5.97 0.61
C GLU A 249 5.37 -6.95 0.37
N GLN A 250 6.19 -6.69 -0.66
CA GLN A 250 7.33 -7.54 -1.03
C GLN A 250 8.53 -7.38 -0.11
N PHE A 251 8.89 -6.12 0.19
CA PHE A 251 10.10 -5.78 0.92
C PHE A 251 9.83 -5.46 2.39
N LEU A 252 8.61 -5.72 2.85
CA LEU A 252 8.21 -5.50 4.23
C LEU A 252 9.20 -6.19 5.16
N ALA A 253 9.88 -5.40 5.99
CA ALA A 253 10.73 -5.97 7.03
C ALA A 253 9.90 -6.73 8.06
N ASP A 254 10.57 -7.58 8.83
CA ASP A 254 9.97 -8.32 9.94
C ASP A 254 9.12 -7.40 10.83
N GLN A 255 7.90 -7.85 11.11
CA GLN A 255 6.97 -7.17 12.00
C GLN A 255 6.76 -8.00 13.27
N THR A 256 6.62 -7.31 14.40
CA THR A 256 6.10 -7.93 15.61
C THR A 256 4.57 -8.00 15.53
N GLY A 257 3.97 -8.98 16.19
CA GLY A 257 2.53 -9.20 16.19
C GLY A 257 2.04 -9.65 17.57
N PHE A 258 0.76 -9.40 17.85
CA PHE A 258 0.15 -9.87 19.09
C PHE A 258 -0.62 -11.16 18.85
N VAL A 259 -0.42 -12.14 19.73
CA VAL A 259 -1.41 -13.21 19.90
C VAL A 259 -2.65 -12.55 20.52
N SER A 260 -3.82 -12.68 19.90
CA SER A 260 -5.07 -12.16 20.46
C SER A 260 -5.19 -12.62 21.92
N GLY A 261 -5.20 -11.67 22.87
CA GLY A 261 -5.32 -11.97 24.29
C GLY A 261 -6.62 -12.72 24.56
N GLN A 262 -6.53 -14.04 24.71
CA GLN A 262 -7.64 -14.89 25.07
C GLN A 262 -7.98 -14.70 26.56
N PHE A 263 -9.25 -14.33 26.80
CA PHE A 263 -10.00 -14.34 28.06
C PHE A 263 -9.38 -13.57 29.23
N ASP A 264 -9.90 -12.37 29.47
CA ASP A 264 -9.80 -11.69 30.76
C ASP A 264 -10.50 -12.54 31.84
N PRO A 265 -9.78 -13.09 32.84
CA PRO A 265 -10.37 -13.87 33.92
C PRO A 265 -11.30 -13.02 34.82
N CYS A 266 -11.17 -11.69 34.77
CA CYS A 266 -11.95 -10.76 35.56
C CYS A 266 -13.28 -10.35 34.90
N LEU A 267 -13.53 -10.70 33.64
CA LEU A 267 -14.78 -10.36 32.93
C LEU A 267 -16.04 -11.02 33.52
N ASN A 268 -15.89 -12.11 34.28
CA ASN A 268 -17.02 -12.87 34.84
C ASN A 268 -17.08 -12.86 36.38
N TYR A 269 -16.26 -12.06 37.06
CA TYR A 269 -16.38 -11.84 38.50
C TYR A 269 -17.03 -10.48 38.75
N GLY A 270 -18.36 -10.46 38.65
CA GLY A 270 -19.25 -9.38 39.06
C GLY A 270 -20.44 -9.95 39.80
#